data_AF-A0A0A9XH79-F1
#
_entry.id   AF-A0A0A9XH79-F1
#
_cell.length_a   1.000
_cell.length_b   1.000
_cell.length_c   1.000
_cell.angle_alpha   90.00
_cell.angle_beta   90.00
_cell.angle_gamma   90.00
#
_symmetry.space_group_name_H-M   'P 1'
#
loop_
_entity.id
_entity.type
_entity.pdbx_description
1 polymer ?
#
loop_
_entity_poly.entity_id
_entity_poly.type
_entity_poly.pdbx_seq_one_letter_code
_entity_poly.pdbx_strand_id
1 'polypeptide(L)'
;FQNLDAMARMSSSSPVGTLAYIADEEAMLVRVNKGWQYIALGSLVPIPTDLPATSERPKPVFESSNFLNGQPLPHMDGPVLHLAALNEPQSGGMKGQRGADYACYRQARRAGHKGTFRAFLTSRVQNLDS
;
A
#
# COMPACT_ATOMS: atom_id res chain seq x y z
N PHE A 1 18.62 27.64 -3.26
CA PHE A 1 19.16 28.26 -4.48
C PHE A 1 19.08 27.26 -5.61
N GLN A 2 18.94 27.72 -6.86
CA GLN A 2 18.93 26.80 -8.01
C GLN A 2 20.34 26.25 -8.26
N ASN A 3 21.30 27.14 -8.45
CA ASN A 3 22.71 26.82 -8.69
C ASN A 3 23.66 27.59 -7.74
N LEU A 4 24.95 27.29 -7.85
CA LEU A 4 26.02 27.91 -7.06
C LEU A 4 26.18 29.40 -7.36
N ASP A 5 26.01 29.85 -8.62
CA ASP A 5 26.09 31.26 -8.99
C ASP A 5 24.99 32.11 -8.33
N ALA A 6 23.77 31.58 -8.24
CA ALA A 6 22.66 32.23 -7.55
C ALA A 6 22.95 32.39 -6.05
N MET A 7 23.60 31.39 -5.43
CA MET A 7 24.06 31.49 -4.05
C MET A 7 25.23 32.48 -3.90
N ALA A 8 26.19 32.47 -4.83
CA ALA A 8 27.34 33.36 -4.85
C ALA A 8 26.91 34.83 -4.86
N ARG A 9 25.91 35.17 -5.66
CA ARG A 9 25.32 36.54 -5.72
C ARG A 9 24.72 36.99 -4.39
N MET A 10 24.21 36.08 -3.58
CA MET A 10 23.63 36.37 -2.26
C MET A 10 24.63 36.20 -1.10
N SER A 11 25.89 35.90 -1.39
CA SER A 11 26.90 35.59 -0.37
C SER A 11 27.34 36.80 0.46
N SER A 12 27.21 38.01 -0.09
CA SER A 12 27.56 39.27 0.58
C SER A 12 26.51 39.70 1.61
N SER A 13 25.23 39.36 1.37
CA SER A 13 24.13 39.66 2.29
C SER A 13 23.82 38.52 3.27
N SER A 14 24.44 37.34 3.07
CA SER A 14 24.24 36.18 3.94
C SER A 14 25.26 36.15 5.09
N PRO A 15 24.82 36.20 6.36
CA PRO A 15 25.73 36.13 7.51
C PRO A 15 26.39 34.75 7.64
N VAL A 16 27.51 34.69 8.36
CA VAL A 16 28.19 33.43 8.69
C VAL A 16 27.25 32.55 9.54
N GLY A 17 27.19 31.27 9.22
CA GLY A 17 26.26 30.30 9.81
C GLY A 17 24.97 30.07 9.02
N THR A 18 24.70 30.84 7.96
CA THR A 18 23.56 30.57 7.07
C THR A 18 23.71 29.22 6.38
N LEU A 19 22.61 28.45 6.34
CA LEU A 19 22.52 27.20 5.59
C LEU A 19 21.84 27.46 4.24
N ALA A 20 22.35 26.81 3.19
CA ALA A 20 21.85 26.94 1.83
C ALA A 20 21.76 25.55 1.18
N TYR A 21 20.66 25.30 0.48
CA TYR A 21 20.49 24.12 -0.37
C TYR A 21 20.62 24.52 -1.84
N ILE A 22 21.41 23.79 -2.63
CA ILE A 22 21.52 23.92 -4.08
C ILE A 22 20.68 22.81 -4.71
N ALA A 23 19.65 23.18 -5.47
CA ALA A 23 18.74 22.23 -6.09
C ALA A 23 19.42 21.41 -7.21
N ASP A 24 20.22 22.07 -8.04
CA ASP A 24 20.88 21.41 -9.20
C ASP A 24 21.91 20.35 -8.78
N GLU A 25 22.53 20.52 -7.61
CA GLU A 25 23.55 19.60 -7.08
C GLU A 25 23.02 18.70 -5.96
N GLU A 26 21.76 18.87 -5.55
CA GLU A 26 21.15 18.24 -4.37
C GLU A 26 22.02 18.34 -3.10
N ALA A 27 22.76 19.44 -2.98
CA ALA A 27 23.81 19.63 -1.97
C ALA A 27 23.44 20.69 -0.94
N MET A 28 23.85 20.48 0.31
CA MET A 28 23.71 21.44 1.40
C MET A 28 25.05 22.09 1.74
N LEU A 29 25.06 23.41 1.89
CA LEU A 29 26.25 24.19 2.22
C LEU A 29 25.98 25.10 3.42
N VAL A 30 27.04 25.42 4.16
CA VAL A 30 27.05 26.40 5.24
C VAL A 30 27.96 27.58 4.91
N ARG A 31 27.52 28.80 5.22
CA ARG A 31 28.32 30.02 5.10
C ARG A 31 29.38 30.04 6.20
N VAL A 32 30.65 29.97 5.82
CA VAL A 32 31.82 30.13 6.70
C VAL A 32 32.50 31.47 6.45
N ASN A 33 33.47 31.89 7.26
CA ASN A 33 34.11 33.21 7.14
C ASN A 33 34.61 33.55 5.71
N LYS A 34 35.17 32.57 5.00
CA LYS A 34 35.82 32.78 3.68
C LYS A 34 35.04 32.27 2.47
N GLY A 35 33.84 31.72 2.66
CA GLY A 35 33.04 31.22 1.56
C GLY A 35 31.90 30.33 2.01
N TRP A 36 31.59 29.34 1.19
CA TRP A 36 30.63 28.29 1.48
C TRP A 36 31.35 26.95 1.59
N GLN A 37 30.88 26.11 2.51
CA GLN A 37 31.43 24.77 2.73
C GLN A 37 30.34 23.73 2.55
N TYR A 38 30.63 22.69 1.77
CA TYR A 38 29.76 21.54 1.60
C TYR A 38 29.59 20.75 2.90
N ILE A 39 28.35 20.38 3.19
CA ILE A 39 27.99 19.45 4.25
C ILE A 39 27.76 18.10 3.57
N ALA A 40 28.46 17.07 4.05
CA ALA A 40 28.22 15.71 3.60
C ALA A 40 26.82 15.26 4.05
N LEU A 41 25.93 15.06 3.09
CA LEU A 41 24.62 14.47 3.33
C LEU A 41 24.76 12.94 3.36
N GLY A 42 23.93 12.29 4.16
CA GLY A 42 23.85 10.83 4.21
C GLY A 42 23.13 10.25 2.99
N SER A 43 22.70 8.99 3.10
CA SER A 43 21.85 8.36 2.09
C SER A 43 20.49 9.06 1.99
N LEU A 44 20.03 9.30 0.76
CA LEU A 44 18.69 9.81 0.50
C LEU A 44 17.63 8.82 0.98
N VAL A 45 16.65 9.32 1.73
CA VAL A 45 15.43 8.58 2.04
C VAL A 45 14.48 8.79 0.86
N PRO A 46 14.15 7.76 0.07
CA PRO A 46 13.25 7.93 -1.06
C PRO A 46 11.87 8.34 -0.55
N ILE A 47 11.37 9.49 -1.02
CA ILE A 47 9.96 9.81 -0.88
C ILE A 47 9.20 8.87 -1.83
N PRO A 48 8.11 8.22 -1.40
CA PRO A 48 7.24 7.51 -2.31
C PRO A 48 6.75 8.49 -3.37
N THR A 49 7.35 8.45 -4.56
CA THR A 49 6.80 9.15 -5.71
C THR A 49 5.52 8.42 -6.05
N ASP A 50 4.37 9.03 -5.78
CA ASP A 50 3.12 8.63 -6.40
C ASP A 50 3.26 8.90 -7.91
N LEU A 51 3.94 7.99 -8.61
CA LEU A 51 3.94 7.96 -10.06
C LEU A 51 2.55 7.51 -10.50
N PRO A 52 1.93 8.20 -11.47
CA PRO A 52 1.00 7.57 -12.37
C PRO A 52 1.83 6.74 -13.36
N ALA A 53 2.46 5.68 -12.87
CA ALA A 53 2.76 4.54 -13.72
C ALA A 53 1.64 3.56 -13.41
N THR A 54 0.86 3.25 -14.42
CA THR A 54 0.14 1.99 -14.52
C THR A 54 1.08 0.89 -14.01
N SER A 55 1.00 0.58 -12.72
CA SER A 55 0.94 -0.81 -12.33
C SER A 55 -0.15 -1.33 -13.26
N GLU A 56 0.23 -2.08 -14.29
CA GLU A 56 -0.62 -3.19 -14.65
C GLU A 56 -0.98 -3.77 -13.29
N ARG A 57 -2.26 -3.65 -12.89
CA ARG A 57 -2.73 -4.44 -11.76
C ARG A 57 -2.10 -5.79 -12.01
N PRO A 58 -1.38 -6.39 -11.05
CA PRO A 58 -1.15 -7.82 -11.14
C PRO A 58 -2.54 -8.35 -11.48
N LYS A 59 -2.74 -8.87 -12.71
CA LYS A 59 -4.03 -9.44 -13.08
C LYS A 59 -4.30 -10.36 -11.92
N PRO A 60 -5.34 -10.10 -11.11
CA PRO A 60 -5.46 -10.83 -9.89
C PRO A 60 -5.53 -12.28 -10.35
N VAL A 61 -4.55 -13.09 -9.93
CA VAL A 61 -4.52 -14.52 -10.26
C VAL A 61 -5.87 -15.14 -9.86
N PHE A 62 -6.53 -14.48 -8.90
CA PHE A 62 -7.92 -14.61 -8.53
C PHE A 62 -8.78 -13.45 -9.04
N GLU A 63 -9.20 -13.51 -10.30
CA GLU A 63 -10.41 -12.81 -10.68
C GLU A 63 -11.62 -13.50 -10.00
N SER A 64 -12.54 -12.71 -9.46
CA SER A 64 -13.83 -13.20 -8.95
C SER A 64 -14.66 -13.94 -10.01
N SER A 65 -14.33 -13.75 -11.29
CA SER A 65 -14.86 -14.51 -12.43
C SER A 65 -14.52 -16.01 -12.34
N ASN A 66 -13.34 -16.39 -11.85
CA ASN A 66 -12.93 -17.80 -11.69
C ASN A 66 -13.78 -18.53 -10.63
N PHE A 67 -14.27 -17.80 -9.62
CA PHE A 67 -15.22 -18.34 -8.64
C PHE A 67 -16.61 -18.58 -9.26
N LEU A 68 -17.08 -17.67 -10.12
CA LEU A 68 -18.41 -17.75 -10.73
C LEU A 68 -18.48 -18.79 -11.85
N ASN A 69 -17.40 -18.98 -12.60
CA ASN A 69 -17.35 -19.90 -13.75
C ASN A 69 -16.80 -21.29 -13.40
N GLY A 70 -16.44 -21.54 -12.13
CA GLY A 70 -15.88 -22.83 -11.70
C GLY A 70 -14.59 -23.19 -12.44
N GLN A 71 -13.87 -22.20 -12.96
CA GLN A 71 -12.72 -22.43 -13.81
C GLN A 71 -11.55 -22.87 -12.93
N PRO A 72 -10.95 -24.05 -13.17
CA PRO A 72 -9.84 -24.52 -12.35
C PRO A 72 -8.69 -23.53 -12.48
N LEU A 73 -8.31 -22.94 -11.34
CA LEU A 73 -7.11 -22.13 -11.23
C LEU A 73 -5.91 -22.98 -11.73
N PRO A 74 -4.91 -22.37 -12.39
CA PRO A 74 -3.73 -23.10 -12.86
C PRO A 74 -3.18 -23.93 -11.70
N HIS A 75 -3.09 -25.24 -11.93
CA HIS A 75 -2.80 -26.31 -10.97
C HIS A 75 -1.88 -25.86 -9.83
N MET A 76 -2.47 -25.33 -8.76
CA MET A 76 -1.86 -25.34 -7.45
C MET A 76 -2.14 -26.75 -6.95
N ASP A 77 -1.21 -27.67 -7.21
CA ASP A 77 -1.24 -29.04 -6.68
C ASP A 77 -1.10 -28.98 -5.15
N GLY A 78 -2.21 -28.66 -4.47
CA GLY A 78 -2.24 -28.47 -3.03
C GLY A 78 -3.60 -28.00 -2.50
N PRO A 79 -3.82 -28.07 -1.17
CA PRO A 79 -5.02 -27.54 -0.55
C PRO A 79 -5.08 -26.01 -0.75
N VAL A 80 -6.15 -25.53 -1.40
CA VAL A 80 -6.40 -24.10 -1.61
C VAL A 80 -7.53 -23.64 -0.70
N LEU A 81 -7.35 -22.48 -0.06
CA LEU A 81 -8.42 -21.80 0.67
C LEU A 81 -9.09 -20.76 -0.23
N HIS A 82 -10.42 -20.81 -0.27
CA HIS A 82 -11.25 -19.91 -1.06
C HIS A 82 -11.75 -18.75 -0.20
N LEU A 83 -11.33 -17.52 -0.51
CA LEU A 83 -11.84 -16.30 0.12
C LEU A 83 -12.77 -15.55 -0.84
N ALA A 84 -14.00 -15.29 -0.42
CA ALA A 84 -15.01 -14.60 -1.22
C ALA A 84 -15.82 -13.62 -0.36
N ALA A 85 -16.25 -12.51 -0.98
CA ALA A 85 -17.16 -11.55 -0.36
C ALA A 85 -18.63 -11.99 -0.54
N LEU A 86 -19.50 -11.53 0.36
CA LEU A 86 -20.95 -11.62 0.12
C LEU A 86 -21.36 -10.69 -1.02
N ASN A 87 -22.46 -11.03 -1.70
CA ASN A 87 -22.97 -10.28 -2.85
C ASN A 87 -23.39 -8.83 -2.53
N GLU A 88 -23.71 -8.53 -1.27
CA GLU A 88 -24.18 -7.22 -0.82
C GLU A 88 -23.43 -6.79 0.45
N PRO A 89 -23.14 -5.49 0.60
CA PRO A 89 -22.54 -4.96 1.83
C PRO A 89 -23.45 -5.22 3.03
N GLN A 90 -22.85 -5.60 4.16
CA GLN A 90 -23.58 -5.89 5.40
C GLN A 90 -23.25 -4.85 6.46
N SER A 91 -24.27 -4.43 7.21
CA SER A 91 -24.09 -3.64 8.44
C SER A 91 -23.65 -4.55 9.59
N GLY A 92 -23.29 -3.98 10.76
CA GLY A 92 -22.96 -4.77 11.96
C GLY A 92 -24.10 -5.65 12.51
N GLY A 93 -25.34 -5.46 12.02
CA GLY A 93 -26.54 -6.18 12.44
C GLY A 93 -26.69 -7.59 11.84
N MET A 94 -25.61 -8.35 11.67
CA MET A 94 -25.61 -9.66 10.96
C MET A 94 -26.26 -10.82 11.72
N LYS A 95 -27.06 -10.55 12.76
CA LYS A 95 -27.63 -11.56 13.68
C LYS A 95 -26.54 -12.43 14.34
N GLY A 96 -25.40 -11.82 14.65
CA GLY A 96 -24.22 -12.48 15.25
C GLY A 96 -23.46 -13.38 14.27
N GLN A 97 -22.42 -14.05 14.76
CA GLN A 97 -21.55 -14.91 13.93
C GLN A 97 -22.32 -15.97 13.15
N ARG A 98 -23.31 -16.61 13.79
CA ARG A 98 -24.13 -17.64 13.14
C ARG A 98 -24.95 -17.08 11.97
N GLY A 99 -25.44 -15.86 12.07
CA GLY A 99 -26.18 -15.21 10.98
C GLY A 99 -25.28 -14.86 9.80
N ALA A 100 -24.07 -14.37 10.08
CA ALA A 100 -23.04 -14.12 9.08
C ALA A 100 -22.59 -15.43 8.39
N ASP A 101 -22.27 -16.47 9.17
CA ASP A 101 -21.89 -17.80 8.66
C ASP A 101 -22.99 -18.39 7.76
N TYR A 102 -24.26 -18.26 8.16
CA TYR A 102 -25.38 -18.74 7.37
C TYR A 102 -25.54 -17.99 6.04
N ALA A 103 -25.26 -16.68 6.00
CA ALA A 103 -25.27 -15.89 4.77
C ALA A 103 -24.19 -16.37 3.80
N CYS A 104 -22.96 -16.60 4.29
CA CYS A 104 -21.86 -17.15 3.51
C CYS A 104 -22.21 -18.54 2.95
N TYR A 105 -22.70 -19.44 3.81
CA TYR A 105 -23.11 -20.79 3.41
C TYR A 105 -24.15 -20.77 2.28
N ARG A 106 -25.21 -19.96 2.44
CA ARG A 106 -26.30 -19.89 1.46
C ARG A 106 -25.86 -19.34 0.11
N GLN A 107 -25.05 -18.28 0.10
CA GLN A 107 -24.57 -17.69 -1.15
C GLN A 107 -23.57 -18.61 -1.87
N ALA A 108 -22.66 -19.23 -1.13
CA ALA A 108 -21.71 -20.19 -1.69
C ALA A 108 -22.42 -21.40 -2.32
N ARG A 109 -23.47 -21.93 -1.68
CA ARG A 109 -24.29 -23.02 -2.25
C ARG A 109 -25.01 -22.60 -3.53
N ARG A 110 -25.56 -21.38 -3.59
CA ARG A 110 -26.21 -20.85 -4.81
C ARG A 110 -25.22 -20.67 -5.97
N ALA A 111 -23.98 -20.34 -5.65
CA ALA A 111 -22.89 -20.25 -6.63
C ALA A 111 -22.26 -21.61 -6.99
N GLY A 112 -22.77 -22.73 -6.45
CA GLY A 112 -22.28 -24.08 -6.79
C GLY A 112 -20.98 -24.49 -6.09
N HIS A 113 -20.53 -23.76 -5.06
CA HIS A 113 -19.33 -24.14 -4.32
C HIS A 113 -19.58 -25.36 -3.40
N LYS A 114 -18.65 -26.31 -3.43
CA LYS A 114 -18.76 -27.60 -2.72
C LYS A 114 -18.28 -27.57 -1.27
N GLY A 115 -17.46 -26.58 -0.89
CA GLY A 115 -16.88 -26.43 0.46
C GLY A 115 -17.78 -25.74 1.48
N THR A 116 -17.30 -25.64 2.72
CA THR A 116 -17.97 -24.93 3.83
C THR A 116 -17.45 -23.50 3.94
N PHE A 117 -18.27 -22.53 3.51
CA PHE A 117 -17.95 -21.11 3.66
C PHE A 117 -18.45 -20.59 5.00
N ARG A 118 -17.57 -19.93 5.74
CA ARG A 118 -17.84 -19.27 7.03
C ARG A 118 -17.50 -17.78 6.93
N ALA A 119 -18.08 -16.98 7.80
CA ALA A 119 -17.83 -15.55 7.85
C ALA A 119 -16.41 -15.25 8.35
N PHE A 120 -15.72 -14.35 7.65
CA PHE A 120 -14.41 -13.86 8.03
C PHE A 120 -14.56 -12.70 9.04
N LEU A 121 -14.99 -13.03 10.26
CA LEU A 121 -15.23 -12.08 11.34
C LEU A 121 -14.77 -12.66 12.68
N THR A 122 -14.29 -11.79 13.58
CA THR A 122 -14.09 -12.14 15.00
C THR A 122 -15.38 -11.97 15.79
N SER A 123 -15.53 -12.75 16.85
CA SER A 123 -16.63 -12.62 17.81
C SER A 123 -16.12 -12.86 19.24
N ARG A 124 -16.95 -12.57 20.25
CA ARG A 124 -16.59 -12.78 21.67
C ARG A 124 -16.19 -14.21 22.00
N VAL A 125 -16.62 -15.17 21.20
CA VAL A 125 -16.41 -16.61 21.45
C VAL A 125 -15.56 -17.29 20.37
N GLN A 126 -15.13 -16.56 19.34
CA GLN A 126 -14.34 -17.12 18.25
C GLN A 126 -13.43 -16.07 17.62
N ASN A 127 -12.12 -16.35 17.62
CA ASN A 127 -11.11 -15.56 16.93
C ASN A 127 -10.94 -16.02 15.48
N LEU A 128 -10.30 -15.19 14.65
CA LEU A 128 -10.06 -15.48 13.24
C LEU A 128 -8.90 -16.46 13.00
N ASP A 129 -8.07 -16.69 14.01
CA ASP A 129 -6.85 -17.50 13.98
C ASP A 129 -7.02 -18.90 14.59
N SER A 130 -8.24 -19.25 15.04
CA SER A 130 -8.56 -20.52 15.72
C SER A 130 -9.41 -21.48 14.90
#